data_AF-A0A067LMJ5-F1
#
_entry.id   AF-A0A067LMJ5-F1
#
_cell.length_a   1.000
_cell.length_b   1.000
_cell.length_c   1.000
_cell.angle_alpha   90.00
_cell.angle_beta   90.00
_cell.angle_gamma   90.00
#
_symmetry.space_group_name_H-M   'P 1'
#
loop_
_entity.id
_entity.type
_entity.pdbx_description
1 polymer ?
#
loop_
_entity_poly.entity_id
_entity_poly.type
_entity_poly.pdbx_seq_one_letter_code
_entity_poly.pdbx_strand_id
1 'polypeptide(L)'
;MVAFVASTIRGTENHPTRYGVRSHTTPGIVFDVLNGIGTIAFAYAGHSVVLEIQATIPSTPENPSKKPMWKGVVLAYIIVIICYLSVAVSGFWAFGDLVEDDVLISLEKPPWLIAVANVMVFFHVLGSYQVLLLLIFIHLSGVIIA
;
A
#
# COMPACT_ATOMS: atom_id res chain seq x y z
N MET A 1 -2.43 -9.08 3.29
CA MET A 1 -3.31 -10.04 4.01
C MET A 1 -2.52 -11.05 4.83
N VAL A 2 -1.47 -11.68 4.28
CA VAL A 2 -0.58 -12.57 5.06
C VAL A 2 -0.03 -11.85 6.30
N ALA A 3 0.49 -10.63 6.14
CA ALA A 3 0.98 -9.83 7.26
C ALA A 3 -0.09 -9.54 8.33
N PHE A 4 -1.32 -9.20 7.93
CA PHE A 4 -2.44 -8.98 8.87
C PHE A 4 -2.69 -10.21 9.75
N VAL A 5 -2.91 -11.37 9.12
CA VAL A 5 -3.21 -12.62 9.82
C VAL A 5 -2.04 -13.04 10.71
N ALA A 6 -0.82 -12.99 10.17
CA ALA A 6 0.37 -13.38 10.89
C ALA A 6 0.64 -12.47 12.11
N SER A 7 0.46 -11.17 11.97
CA SER A 7 0.56 -10.21 13.08
C SER A 7 -0.51 -10.46 14.14
N THR A 8 -1.77 -10.70 13.75
CA THR A 8 -2.84 -10.97 14.74
C THR A 8 -2.58 -12.25 15.53
N ILE A 9 -2.10 -13.32 14.88
CA ILE A 9 -1.72 -14.56 15.56
C ILE A 9 -0.56 -14.28 16.53
N ARG A 10 0.49 -13.62 16.04
CA ARG A 10 1.68 -13.33 16.85
C ARG A 10 1.37 -12.44 18.06
N GLY A 11 0.55 -11.41 17.87
CA GLY A 11 0.13 -10.50 18.93
C GLY A 11 -0.70 -11.18 20.02
N THR A 12 -1.40 -12.27 19.68
CA THR A 12 -2.14 -13.06 20.68
C THR A 12 -1.20 -13.92 21.53
N GLU A 13 -0.09 -14.39 20.97
CA GLU A 13 0.90 -15.20 21.68
C GLU A 13 1.89 -14.37 22.49
N ASN A 14 2.30 -13.21 21.96
CA ASN A 14 3.28 -12.33 22.57
C ASN A 14 2.83 -10.87 22.43
N HIS A 15 2.56 -10.22 23.55
CA HIS A 15 2.22 -8.80 23.57
C HIS A 15 3.46 -7.94 23.79
N PRO A 16 3.58 -6.80 23.08
CA PRO A 16 4.66 -5.86 23.29
C PRO A 16 4.49 -5.15 24.64
N THR A 17 5.60 -4.89 25.33
CA THR A 17 5.58 -4.23 26.64
C THR A 17 5.44 -2.71 26.56
N ARG A 18 5.60 -2.12 25.36
CA ARG A 18 5.55 -0.66 25.16
C ARG A 18 4.82 -0.30 23.88
N TYR A 19 3.96 0.71 23.99
CA TYR A 19 3.32 1.38 22.85
C TYR A 19 3.78 2.83 22.87
N GLY A 20 4.26 3.32 21.73
CA GLY A 20 4.80 4.67 21.65
C GLY A 20 5.39 4.99 20.29
N VAL A 21 5.95 6.19 20.19
CA VAL A 21 6.70 6.63 19.01
C VAL A 21 8.13 6.10 19.12
N ARG A 22 8.70 5.68 17.98
CA ARG A 22 10.06 5.14 17.88
C ARG A 22 11.11 6.15 18.36
N SER A 23 10.96 7.43 17.98
CA SER A 23 11.87 8.50 18.38
C SER A 23 11.56 9.08 19.76
N HIS A 24 12.61 9.33 20.54
CA HIS A 24 12.54 9.95 21.86
C HIS A 24 12.93 11.44 21.89
N THR A 25 13.38 12.00 20.75
CA THR A 25 13.76 13.41 20.63
C THR A 25 12.71 14.17 19.83
N THR A 26 12.48 15.45 20.14
CA THR A 26 11.52 16.30 19.41
C THR A 26 11.80 16.35 17.90
N PRO A 27 13.05 16.51 17.43
CA PRO A 27 13.33 16.47 15.99
C PRO A 27 13.02 15.09 15.37
N GLY A 28 13.36 14.00 16.06
CA GLY A 28 13.09 12.64 15.58
C GLY A 28 11.59 12.38 15.40
N ILE A 29 10.77 12.79 16.36
CA ILE A 29 9.31 12.66 16.26
C ILE A 29 8.76 13.43 15.05
N VAL A 30 9.25 14.64 14.78
CA VAL A 30 8.83 15.42 13.61
C VAL A 30 9.21 14.70 12.32
N PHE A 31 10.43 14.17 12.21
CA PHE A 31 10.85 13.40 11.04
C PHE A 31 10.07 12.11 10.85
N ASP A 32 9.75 11.39 11.93
CA ASP A 32 8.91 10.19 11.89
C ASP A 32 7.50 10.52 11.35
N VAL A 33 6.90 11.63 11.79
CA VAL A 33 5.60 12.09 11.29
C VAL A 33 5.68 12.46 9.81
N LEU A 34 6.71 13.20 9.39
CA LEU A 34 6.89 13.57 7.99
C LEU A 34 7.11 12.34 7.10
N ASN A 35 7.86 11.35 7.58
CA ASN A 35 8.06 10.09 6.88
C ASN A 35 6.75 9.31 6.76
N GLY A 36 5.97 9.21 7.84
CA GLY A 36 4.65 8.58 7.82
C GLY A 36 3.70 9.23 6.82
N ILE A 37 3.64 10.57 6.78
CA ILE A 37 2.84 11.31 5.79
C ILE A 37 3.35 11.05 4.37
N GLY A 38 4.67 11.06 4.16
CA GLY A 38 5.28 10.75 2.86
C GLY A 38 4.96 9.35 2.36
N THR A 39 4.99 8.36 3.26
CA THR A 39 4.63 6.97 2.97
C THR A 39 3.16 6.84 2.57
N ILE A 40 2.25 7.52 3.30
CA ILE A 40 0.83 7.56 2.94
C ILE A 40 0.63 8.23 1.57
N ALA A 41 1.27 9.38 1.34
CA ALA A 41 1.17 10.09 0.08
C ALA A 41 1.66 9.23 -1.11
N PHE A 42 2.81 8.55 -0.94
CA PHE A 42 3.36 7.65 -1.94
C PHE A 42 2.44 6.46 -2.23
N ALA A 43 1.85 5.84 -1.20
CA ALA A 43 0.91 4.74 -1.36
C ALA A 43 -0.32 5.08 -2.23
N TYR A 44 -0.70 6.37 -2.30
CA TYR A 44 -1.82 6.85 -3.11
C TYR A 44 -1.41 7.60 -4.39
N ALA A 45 -0.12 7.74 -4.71
CA ALA A 45 0.37 8.54 -5.83
C ALA A 45 0.23 7.86 -7.22
N GLY A 46 -0.31 6.64 -7.28
CA GLY A 46 -0.33 5.79 -8.49
C GLY A 46 -1.47 6.01 -9.50
N HIS A 47 -1.96 7.24 -9.68
CA HIS A 47 -3.12 7.50 -10.58
C HIS A 47 -2.85 7.39 -12.07
N SER A 48 -1.63 7.03 -12.47
CA SER A 48 -1.19 7.05 -13.87
C SER A 48 -2.08 6.22 -14.82
N VAL A 49 -2.82 5.24 -14.29
CA VAL A 49 -3.73 4.36 -15.05
C VAL A 49 -5.17 4.87 -15.16
N VAL A 50 -5.53 5.99 -14.51
CA VAL A 50 -6.93 6.44 -14.44
C VAL A 50 -7.53 6.73 -15.82
N LEU A 51 -6.76 7.34 -16.71
CA LEU A 51 -7.23 7.68 -18.06
C LEU A 51 -7.39 6.44 -18.94
N GLU A 52 -6.53 5.44 -18.75
CA GLU A 52 -6.61 4.16 -19.46
C GLU A 52 -7.84 3.37 -19.04
N ILE A 53 -8.10 3.27 -17.73
CA ILE A 53 -9.33 2.65 -17.20
C ILE A 53 -10.55 3.42 -17.72
N GLN A 54 -10.52 4.76 -17.71
CA GLN A 54 -11.64 5.57 -18.19
C GLN A 54 -11.93 5.36 -19.68
N ALA A 55 -10.89 5.15 -20.48
CA ALA A 55 -11.01 4.89 -21.92
C ALA A 55 -11.71 3.54 -22.21
N THR A 56 -11.65 2.58 -21.29
CA THR A 56 -12.32 1.27 -21.44
C THR A 56 -13.79 1.27 -21.00
N ILE A 57 -14.23 2.28 -20.25
CA ILE A 57 -15.62 2.39 -19.79
C ILE A 57 -16.49 2.95 -20.95
N PRO A 58 -17.57 2.25 -21.36
CA PRO A 58 -18.47 2.75 -22.39
C PRO A 58 -18.97 4.15 -22.06
N SER A 59 -18.77 5.08 -22.99
CA SER A 59 -19.19 6.48 -22.84
C SER A 59 -20.00 6.91 -24.06
N THR A 60 -21.14 7.56 -23.82
CA THR A 60 -21.91 8.26 -24.85
C THR A 60 -22.00 9.75 -24.51
N PRO A 61 -22.36 10.65 -25.45
CA PRO A 61 -22.55 12.07 -25.15
C PRO A 61 -23.58 12.31 -24.03
N GLU A 62 -24.60 11.45 -23.92
CA GLU A 62 -25.64 11.50 -22.89
C GLU A 62 -25.20 10.87 -21.56
N ASN A 63 -24.31 9.87 -21.61
CA ASN A 63 -23.80 9.15 -20.45
C ASN A 63 -22.26 9.17 -20.40
N PRO A 64 -21.66 10.24 -19.82
CA PRO A 64 -20.21 10.35 -19.75
C PRO A 64 -19.60 9.36 -18.75
N SER A 65 -18.50 8.71 -19.13
CA SER A 65 -17.77 7.71 -18.32
C SER A 65 -17.24 8.25 -16.97
N LYS A 66 -17.18 9.57 -16.77
CA LYS A 66 -16.77 10.18 -15.49
C LYS A 66 -17.63 9.75 -14.29
N LYS A 67 -18.94 9.55 -14.49
CA LYS A 67 -19.88 9.17 -13.41
C LYS A 67 -19.60 7.76 -12.88
N PRO A 68 -19.57 6.70 -13.72
CA PRO A 68 -19.20 5.36 -13.27
C PRO A 68 -17.75 5.29 -12.79
N MET A 69 -16.82 6.01 -13.43
CA MET A 69 -15.43 6.09 -12.98
C MET A 69 -15.33 6.59 -11.53
N TRP A 70 -15.99 7.70 -11.19
CA TRP A 70 -15.95 8.24 -9.84
C TRP A 70 -16.48 7.27 -8.78
N LYS A 71 -17.59 6.57 -9.07
CA LYS A 71 -18.13 5.54 -8.17
C LYS A 71 -17.12 4.40 -7.96
N GLY A 72 -16.47 3.94 -9.04
CA GLY A 72 -15.43 2.92 -8.98
C GLY A 72 -14.24 3.36 -8.13
N VAL A 73 -13.74 4.58 -8.35
CA VAL A 73 -12.64 5.16 -7.57
C VAL A 73 -12.99 5.26 -6.09
N VAL A 74 -14.17 5.78 -5.74
CA VAL A 74 -14.60 5.90 -4.33
C VAL A 74 -14.63 4.52 -3.66
N LEU A 75 -15.21 3.51 -4.30
CA LEU A 75 -15.26 2.16 -3.76
C LEU A 75 -13.86 1.55 -3.61
N ALA A 76 -13.00 1.70 -4.62
CA ALA A 76 -11.63 1.20 -4.59
C ALA A 76 -10.84 1.83 -3.43
N TYR A 77 -10.95 3.14 -3.23
CA TYR A 77 -10.29 3.84 -2.13
C TYR A 77 -10.76 3.39 -0.75
N ILE A 78 -12.07 3.13 -0.58
CA ILE A 78 -12.60 2.58 0.67
C ILE A 78 -11.98 1.22 0.97
N ILE A 79 -11.91 0.34 -0.02
CA ILE A 79 -11.30 -0.99 0.12
C ILE A 79 -9.81 -0.88 0.46
N VAL A 80 -9.08 0.00 -0.22
CA VAL A 80 -7.65 0.23 0.03
C VAL A 80 -7.42 0.74 1.46
N ILE A 81 -8.22 1.70 1.94
CA ILE A 81 -8.15 2.19 3.32
C ILE A 81 -8.36 1.05 4.32
N ILE A 82 -9.37 0.20 4.12
CA ILE A 82 -9.62 -0.94 5.00
C ILE A 82 -8.42 -1.89 5.01
N CYS A 83 -7.84 -2.20 3.85
CA CYS A 83 -6.67 -3.05 3.73
C CYS A 83 -5.45 -2.47 4.47
N TYR A 84 -5.14 -1.19 4.28
CA TYR A 84 -4.01 -0.57 4.97
C TYR A 84 -4.24 -0.44 6.47
N LEU A 85 -5.41 -0.01 6.90
CA LEU A 85 -5.74 0.11 8.32
C LEU A 85 -5.72 -1.26 9.01
N SER A 86 -6.21 -2.32 8.37
CA SER A 86 -6.16 -3.67 8.95
C SER A 86 -4.71 -4.09 9.26
N VAL A 87 -3.80 -3.93 8.30
CA VAL A 87 -2.38 -4.28 8.47
C VAL A 87 -1.72 -3.37 9.50
N ALA A 88 -1.93 -2.05 9.42
CA ALA A 88 -1.35 -1.09 10.35
C ALA A 88 -1.80 -1.33 11.80
N VAL A 89 -3.10 -1.53 12.03
CA VAL A 89 -3.66 -1.80 13.36
C VAL A 89 -3.16 -3.14 13.90
N SER A 90 -3.22 -4.21 13.10
CA SER A 90 -2.74 -5.53 13.54
C SER A 90 -1.23 -5.55 13.83
N GLY A 91 -0.42 -4.89 12.99
CA GLY A 91 1.03 -4.81 13.17
C GLY A 91 1.40 -3.99 14.40
N PHE A 92 0.83 -2.80 14.55
CA PHE A 92 1.09 -1.97 15.73
C PHE A 92 0.56 -2.62 17.02
N TRP A 93 -0.59 -3.29 16.97
CA TRP A 93 -1.11 -4.03 18.12
C TRP A 93 -0.20 -5.18 18.54
N ALA A 94 0.36 -5.91 17.57
CA ALA A 94 1.22 -7.07 17.80
C ALA A 94 2.67 -6.73 18.19
N PHE A 95 3.22 -5.62 17.68
CA PHE A 95 4.65 -5.29 17.83
C PHE A 95 4.92 -3.98 18.57
N GLY A 96 3.92 -3.10 18.73
CA GLY A 96 4.07 -1.84 19.47
C GLY A 96 5.08 -0.90 18.82
N ASP A 97 5.97 -0.31 19.62
CA ASP A 97 7.04 0.59 19.15
C ASP A 97 8.24 -0.13 18.48
N LEU A 98 8.22 -1.47 18.46
CA LEU A 98 9.22 -2.31 17.78
C LEU A 98 8.79 -2.72 16.37
N VAL A 99 7.64 -2.24 15.89
CA VAL A 99 7.22 -2.50 14.50
C VAL A 99 8.20 -1.83 13.54
N GLU A 100 8.66 -2.59 12.55
CA GLU A 100 9.51 -2.11 11.47
C GLU A 100 8.63 -1.69 10.29
N ASP A 101 9.20 -0.92 9.35
CA ASP A 101 8.47 -0.41 8.18
C ASP A 101 7.90 -1.55 7.32
N ASP A 102 8.63 -2.67 7.24
CA ASP A 102 8.12 -3.94 6.74
C ASP A 102 7.75 -4.87 7.89
N VAL A 103 6.44 -5.05 8.08
CA VAL A 103 5.86 -5.92 9.11
C VAL A 103 6.33 -7.38 8.99
N LEU A 104 6.73 -7.85 7.80
CA LEU A 104 7.28 -9.20 7.63
C LEU A 104 8.63 -9.37 8.33
N ILE A 105 9.40 -8.29 8.47
CA ILE A 105 10.65 -8.29 9.23
C ILE A 105 10.35 -8.40 10.73
N SER A 106 9.33 -7.68 11.22
CA SER A 106 8.92 -7.73 12.63
C SER A 106 8.41 -9.10 13.09
N LEU A 107 7.95 -9.96 12.16
CA LEU A 107 7.46 -11.29 12.50
C LEU A 107 8.55 -12.22 13.05
N GLU A 108 9.78 -12.13 12.54
CA GLU A 108 10.99 -12.94 12.83
C GLU A 108 10.85 -14.48 12.69
N LYS A 109 9.69 -15.07 13.01
CA LYS A 109 9.39 -16.50 13.00
C LYS A 109 7.91 -16.76 12.65
N PRO A 110 7.59 -17.90 12.01
CA PRO A 110 8.52 -18.89 11.48
C PRO A 110 9.11 -18.45 10.12
N PRO A 111 10.38 -18.79 9.82
CA PRO A 111 11.09 -18.28 8.64
C PRO A 111 10.49 -18.74 7.30
N TRP A 112 9.85 -19.92 7.26
CA TRP A 112 9.21 -20.42 6.04
C TRP A 112 8.05 -19.53 5.59
N LEU A 113 7.28 -18.97 6.53
CA LEU A 113 6.13 -18.12 6.23
C LEU A 113 6.59 -16.79 5.64
N ILE A 114 7.64 -16.21 6.23
CA ILE A 114 8.29 -14.98 5.74
C ILE A 114 8.86 -15.21 4.34
N ALA A 115 9.53 -16.35 4.11
CA ALA A 115 10.06 -16.69 2.79
C ALA A 115 8.97 -16.77 1.71
N VAL A 116 7.85 -17.46 2.00
CA VAL A 116 6.72 -17.54 1.07
C VAL A 116 6.12 -16.17 0.79
N ALA A 117 5.93 -15.34 1.84
CA ALA A 117 5.40 -13.99 1.68
C ALA A 117 6.32 -13.13 0.79
N ASN A 118 7.63 -13.18 1.01
CA ASN A 118 8.61 -12.45 0.20
C ASN A 118 8.63 -12.93 -1.26
N VAL A 119 8.49 -14.23 -1.52
CA VAL A 119 8.37 -14.76 -2.89
C VAL A 119 7.09 -14.26 -3.57
N MET A 120 5.97 -14.19 -2.85
CA MET A 120 4.73 -13.61 -3.40
C MET A 120 4.90 -12.13 -3.75
N VAL A 121 5.53 -11.34 -2.87
CA VAL A 121 5.83 -9.92 -3.12
C VAL A 121 6.74 -9.79 -4.34
N PHE A 122 7.76 -10.63 -4.46
CA PHE A 122 8.66 -10.63 -5.62
C PHE A 122 7.91 -10.83 -6.94
N PHE A 123 7.07 -11.86 -7.05
CA PHE A 123 6.29 -12.09 -8.27
C PHE A 123 5.28 -10.97 -8.54
N HIS A 124 4.66 -10.42 -7.50
CA HIS A 124 3.77 -9.28 -7.63
C HIS A 124 4.48 -8.05 -8.21
N VAL A 125 5.68 -7.73 -7.71
CA VAL A 125 6.50 -6.60 -8.20
C VAL A 125 6.96 -6.84 -9.63
N LEU A 126 7.40 -8.06 -9.98
CA LEU A 126 7.78 -8.40 -11.35
C LEU A 126 6.65 -8.16 -12.35
N GLY A 127 5.43 -8.61 -12.04
CA GLY A 127 4.26 -8.37 -12.90
C GLY A 127 3.91 -6.88 -13.00
N SER A 128 3.99 -6.16 -11.87
CA SER A 128 3.69 -4.73 -11.83
C SER A 128 4.68 -3.89 -12.64
N TYR A 129 5.96 -4.30 -12.69
CA TYR A 129 6.99 -3.61 -13.45
C TYR A 129 6.70 -3.61 -14.96
N GLN A 130 6.18 -4.72 -15.50
CA GLN A 130 5.82 -4.80 -16.92
C GLN A 130 4.72 -3.80 -17.29
N VAL A 131 3.69 -3.69 -16.45
CA VAL A 131 2.57 -2.74 -16.65
C VAL A 131 3.04 -1.30 -16.52
N LEU A 132 3.91 -1.01 -15.54
CA LEU A 132 4.47 0.32 -15.34
C LEU A 132 5.29 0.80 -16.55
N LEU A 133 6.11 -0.09 -17.15
CA LEU A 133 6.89 0.25 -18.34
C LEU A 133 6.01 0.58 -19.56
N LEU A 134 4.93 -0.18 -19.77
CA LEU A 134 3.98 0.11 -20.84
C LEU A 134 3.34 1.49 -20.66
N LEU A 135 2.95 1.80 -19.43
CA LEU A 135 2.31 3.07 -19.11
C LEU A 135 3.24 4.26 -19.32
N ILE A 136 4.50 4.15 -18.88
CA ILE A 136 5.54 5.16 -19.12
C ILE A 136 5.76 5.34 -20.62
N PHE A 137 5.82 4.25 -21.39
CA PHE A 137 5.99 4.31 -22.84
C PHE A 137 4.85 5.07 -23.53
N ILE A 138 3.59 4.76 -23.18
CA ILE A 138 2.42 5.43 -23.76
C ILE A 138 2.44 6.92 -23.41
N HIS A 139 2.73 7.27 -22.16
CA HIS A 139 2.79 8.67 -21.72
C HIS A 139 3.89 9.44 -22.45
N LEU A 140 5.10 8.89 -22.51
CA LEU A 140 6.23 9.53 -23.18
C LEU A 140 5.97 9.70 -24.69
N SER A 141 5.41 8.67 -25.33
CA SER A 141 5.05 8.71 -26.76
C SER A 141 3.97 9.75 -27.04
N GLY A 142 2.97 9.88 -26.17
CA GLY A 142 1.95 10.92 -26.27
C GLY A 142 2.53 12.34 -26.18
N VAL A 143 3.54 12.56 -25.32
CA VAL A 143 4.22 13.86 -25.20
C VAL A 143 5.10 14.16 -26.42
N ILE A 144 5.75 13.16 -27.01
CA ILE A 144 6.64 13.34 -28.18
C ILE A 144 5.85 13.62 -29.46
N ILE A 145 4.65 13.06 -29.59
CA ILE A 145 3.81 13.17 -30.79
C ILE A 145 2.91 14.41 -30.77
N ALA A 146 2.67 15.00 -29.59
CA ALA A 146 1.88 16.22 -29.38
C ALA A 146 2.69 17.50 -29.65
#